data_AF-A0A7V7X0I0-F1
#
_entry.id   AF-A0A7V7X0I0-F1
#
_cell.length_a   1.000
_cell.length_b   1.000
_cell.length_c   1.000
_cell.angle_alpha   90.00
_cell.angle_beta   90.00
_cell.angle_gamma   90.00
#
_symmetry.space_group_name_H-M   'P 1'
#
loop_
_entity.id
_entity.type
_entity.pdbx_description
1 polymer ?
#
loop_
_entity_poly.entity_id
_entity_poly.type
_entity_poly.pdbx_seq_one_letter_code
_entity_poly.pdbx_strand_id
1 'polypeptide(L)'
;MNKKFLVSGLITSVFNLLLQAAAFIFILKDIYQSYPAVSEEFMKQLHRPADQLIAWAMVITSLSMGFLITTVIKWSGARTFASGLKYGFIFALLFWGSVNFGLYASSNFFSQATVFVDYACSVTAMTIAAAVAAWLLGGEQTSNNLKES
;
A
#
# COMPACT_ATOMS: atom_id res chain seq x y z
N MET A 1 -15.43 -9.26 16.33
CA MET A 1 -14.69 -9.04 15.06
C MET A 1 -14.20 -10.39 14.53
N ASN A 2 -14.37 -10.69 13.25
CA ASN A 2 -14.07 -12.02 12.70
C ASN A 2 -12.55 -12.31 12.73
N LYS A 3 -12.12 -13.45 13.29
CA LYS A 3 -10.72 -13.93 13.30
C LYS A 3 -10.08 -13.89 11.92
N LYS A 4 -10.85 -14.24 10.89
CA LYS A 4 -10.37 -14.27 9.52
C LYS A 4 -10.08 -12.88 8.96
N PHE A 5 -10.91 -11.89 9.29
CA PHE A 5 -10.67 -10.50 8.95
C PHE A 5 -9.37 -9.99 9.60
N LEU A 6 -9.16 -10.32 10.88
CA LEU A 6 -7.94 -9.96 11.60
C LEU A 6 -6.69 -10.55 10.94
N VAL A 7 -6.70 -11.85 10.65
CA VAL A 7 -5.58 -12.54 9.99
C VAL A 7 -5.35 -11.97 8.59
N SER A 8 -6.42 -11.71 7.83
CA SER A 8 -6.31 -11.11 6.48
C SER A 8 -5.69 -9.71 6.55
N GLY A 9 -6.11 -8.89 7.52
CA GLY A 9 -5.53 -7.55 7.77
C GLY A 9 -4.05 -7.60 8.09
N LEU A 10 -3.64 -8.50 8.99
CA LEU A 10 -2.23 -8.68 9.35
C LEU A 10 -1.37 -9.12 8.16
N ILE A 11 -1.81 -10.14 7.42
CA ILE A 11 -1.09 -10.63 6.23
C ILE A 11 -1.01 -9.53 5.18
N THR A 12 -2.11 -8.82 4.91
CA THR A 12 -2.15 -7.72 3.94
C THR A 12 -1.21 -6.58 4.36
N SER A 13 -1.08 -6.29 5.65
CA SER A 13 -0.14 -5.28 6.17
C SER A 13 1.31 -5.66 5.85
N VAL A 14 1.70 -6.90 6.15
CA VAL A 14 3.05 -7.40 5.85
C VAL A 14 3.30 -7.41 4.35
N PHE A 15 2.35 -7.91 3.55
CA PHE A 15 2.50 -8.00 2.10
C PHE A 15 2.62 -6.62 1.44
N ASN A 16 1.76 -5.67 1.84
CA ASN A 16 1.83 -4.29 1.35
C ASN A 16 3.15 -3.62 1.74
N LEU A 17 3.61 -3.81 2.98
CA LEU A 17 4.91 -3.27 3.43
C LEU A 17 6.07 -3.80 2.59
N LEU A 18 6.10 -5.12 2.35
CA LEU A 18 7.16 -5.75 1.55
C LEU A 18 7.15 -5.27 0.09
N LEU A 19 5.97 -5.10 -0.51
CA LEU A 19 5.83 -4.59 -1.88
C LEU A 19 6.27 -3.12 -1.99
N GLN A 20 5.89 -2.27 -1.03
CA GLN A 20 6.34 -0.88 -1.00
C GLN A 20 7.85 -0.78 -0.75
N ALA A 21 8.40 -1.60 0.15
CA ALA A 21 9.85 -1.66 0.38
C ALA A 21 10.60 -2.13 -0.87
N ALA A 22 10.09 -3.14 -1.57
CA ALA A 22 10.67 -3.62 -2.82
C ALA A 22 10.63 -2.54 -3.91
N ALA A 23 9.48 -1.87 -4.09
CA ALA A 23 9.36 -0.75 -5.02
C ALA A 23 10.37 0.36 -4.71
N PHE A 24 10.55 0.67 -3.42
CA PHE A 24 11.57 1.64 -3.00
C PHE A 24 12.98 1.19 -3.36
N ILE A 25 13.37 -0.02 -2.95
CA ILE A 25 14.73 -0.54 -3.11
C ILE A 25 15.12 -0.70 -4.58
N PHE A 26 14.21 -1.20 -5.42
CA PHE A 26 14.53 -1.57 -6.80
C PHE A 26 14.23 -0.49 -7.84
N ILE A 27 13.41 0.51 -7.52
CA ILE A 27 12.95 1.49 -8.51
C ILE A 27 13.07 2.92 -7.96
N LEU A 28 12.36 3.22 -6.86
CA LEU A 28 12.17 4.61 -6.47
C LEU A 28 13.44 5.24 -5.93
N LYS A 29 14.30 4.49 -5.24
CA LYS A 29 15.56 5.01 -4.71
C LYS A 29 16.41 5.67 -5.80
N ASP A 30 16.59 4.99 -6.93
CA ASP A 30 17.41 5.49 -8.04
C ASP A 30 16.73 6.68 -8.75
N ILE A 31 15.40 6.65 -8.86
CA ILE A 31 14.61 7.74 -9.46
C ILE A 31 14.65 9.00 -8.59
N TYR A 32 14.51 8.89 -7.27
CA TYR A 32 14.63 10.03 -6.37
C TYR A 32 16.03 10.67 -6.42
N GLN A 33 17.08 9.87 -6.59
CA GLN A 33 18.44 10.36 -6.75
C GLN A 33 18.69 11.02 -8.11
N SER A 34 18.08 10.49 -9.18
CA SER A 34 18.24 11.00 -10.54
C SER A 34 17.42 12.26 -10.82
N TYR A 35 16.30 12.44 -10.13
CA TYR A 35 15.37 13.56 -10.32
C TYR A 35 15.02 14.24 -8.98
N PRO A 36 16.02 14.80 -8.26
CA PRO A 36 15.80 15.41 -6.95
C PRO A 36 14.85 16.62 -7.07
N ALA A 37 13.90 16.71 -6.16
CA ALA A 37 12.95 17.84 -6.11
C ALA A 37 13.57 19.10 -5.50
N VAL A 38 14.55 18.93 -4.61
CA VAL A 38 15.20 19.94 -3.78
C VAL A 38 16.67 19.55 -3.53
N SER A 39 17.46 20.45 -2.93
CA SER A 39 18.86 20.16 -2.61
C SER A 39 19.00 19.01 -1.61
N GLU A 40 20.16 18.36 -1.60
CA GLU A 40 20.44 17.23 -0.70
C GLU A 40 20.39 17.65 0.77
N GLU A 41 20.85 18.86 1.09
CA GLU A 41 20.80 19.42 2.45
C GLU A 41 19.35 19.56 2.94
N PHE A 42 18.45 20.03 2.08
CA PHE A 42 17.04 20.15 2.43
C PHE A 42 16.37 18.79 2.55
N MET A 43 16.71 17.82 1.69
CA MET A 43 16.23 16.44 1.80
C MET A 43 16.60 15.79 3.15
N LYS A 44 17.81 16.06 3.68
CA LYS A 44 18.25 15.56 4.99
C LYS A 44 17.45 16.15 6.16
N GLN A 45 16.83 17.32 5.98
CA GLN A 45 15.93 17.90 6.98
C GLN A 45 14.53 17.26 6.93
N LEU A 46 14.10 16.79 5.76
CA LEU A 46 12.81 16.15 5.56
C LEU A 46 12.79 14.68 5.98
N HIS A 47 13.86 13.94 5.71
CA HIS A 47 13.93 12.50 5.94
C HIS A 47 14.81 12.13 7.13
N ARG A 48 14.28 11.27 7.99
CA ARG A 48 15.08 10.58 9.00
C ARG A 48 16.05 9.62 8.30
N PRO A 49 17.33 9.59 8.68
CA PRO A 49 18.23 8.53 8.24
C PRO A 49 17.74 7.18 8.78
N ALA A 50 18.20 6.08 8.16
CA ALA A 50 17.68 4.74 8.40
C ALA A 50 17.82 4.29 9.87
N ASP A 51 18.86 4.76 10.57
CA ASP A 51 19.14 4.50 11.98
C ASP A 51 18.27 5.32 12.95
N GLN A 52 17.54 6.33 12.45
CA GLN A 52 16.67 7.21 13.25
C GLN A 52 15.18 7.04 12.97
N LEU A 53 14.82 5.99 12.22
CA LEU A 53 13.43 5.66 11.93
C LEU A 53 12.67 5.31 13.22
N ILE A 54 11.44 5.81 13.33
CA ILE A 54 10.58 5.51 14.49
C ILE A 54 9.85 4.19 14.23
N ALA A 55 10.41 3.09 14.73
CA ALA A 55 9.92 1.73 14.47
C ALA A 55 8.44 1.52 14.81
N TRP A 56 7.95 2.02 15.95
CA TRP A 56 6.55 1.85 16.34
C TRP A 56 5.60 2.57 15.38
N ALA A 57 5.99 3.74 14.87
CA ALA A 57 5.19 4.50 13.91
C ALA A 57 5.11 3.76 12.57
N MET A 58 6.22 3.15 12.13
CA MET A 58 6.23 2.29 10.93
C MET A 58 5.28 1.09 11.08
N VAL A 59 5.27 0.44 12.24
CA VAL A 59 4.34 -0.66 12.53
C VAL A 59 2.89 -0.18 12.46
N ILE A 60 2.57 0.94 13.11
CA ILE A 60 1.21 1.49 13.10
C ILE A 60 0.77 1.88 11.68
N THR A 61 1.63 2.51 10.89
CA THR A 61 1.32 2.89 9.51
C THR A 61 1.10 1.65 8.63
N SER A 62 1.95 0.63 8.76
CA SER A 62 1.81 -0.63 8.02
C SER A 62 0.51 -1.34 8.36
N LEU A 63 0.20 -1.47 9.66
CA LEU A 63 -1.04 -2.08 10.13
C LEU A 63 -2.25 -1.28 9.65
N SER A 64 -2.24 0.04 9.83
CA SER A 64 -3.33 0.91 9.39
C SER A 64 -3.61 0.75 7.90
N MET A 65 -2.58 0.73 7.07
CA MET A 65 -2.73 0.56 5.63
C MET A 65 -3.26 -0.83 5.26
N GLY A 66 -2.70 -1.90 5.81
CA GLY A 66 -3.16 -3.26 5.51
C GLY A 66 -4.60 -3.54 5.97
N PHE A 67 -4.99 -3.00 7.13
CA PHE A 67 -6.38 -3.07 7.60
C PHE A 67 -7.32 -2.19 6.79
N LEU A 68 -6.88 -1.01 6.34
CA LEU A 68 -7.65 -0.16 5.42
C LEU A 68 -7.94 -0.91 4.11
N ILE A 69 -6.91 -1.47 3.48
CA ILE A 69 -7.04 -2.28 2.26
C ILE A 69 -8.02 -3.43 2.48
N THR A 70 -7.83 -4.21 3.55
CA THR A 70 -8.69 -5.36 3.86
C THR A 70 -10.14 -4.94 4.11
N THR A 71 -10.36 -3.79 4.75
CA THR A 71 -11.69 -3.24 5.03
C THR A 71 -12.41 -2.85 3.74
N VAL A 72 -11.75 -2.08 2.87
CA VAL A 72 -12.32 -1.66 1.57
C VAL A 72 -12.62 -2.87 0.70
N ILE A 73 -11.72 -3.85 0.65
CA ILE A 73 -11.93 -5.07 -0.12
C ILE A 73 -13.08 -5.91 0.45
N LYS A 74 -13.20 -6.01 1.77
CA LYS A 74 -14.36 -6.65 2.40
C LYS A 74 -15.67 -5.96 2.01
N TRP A 75 -15.70 -4.62 2.05
CA TRP A 75 -16.88 -3.81 1.68
C TRP A 75 -17.22 -3.92 0.19
N SER A 76 -16.22 -4.06 -0.69
CA SER A 76 -16.43 -4.27 -2.13
C SER A 76 -17.10 -5.61 -2.49
N GLY A 77 -17.13 -6.56 -1.54
CA GLY A 77 -17.62 -7.92 -1.82
C GLY A 77 -16.65 -8.80 -2.59
N ALA A 78 -15.43 -8.35 -2.89
CA ALA A 78 -14.41 -9.16 -3.57
C ALA A 78 -14.03 -10.42 -2.76
N ARG A 79 -13.92 -11.56 -3.45
CA ARG A 79 -13.65 -12.89 -2.84
C ARG A 79 -12.61 -13.71 -3.60
N THR A 80 -12.16 -13.25 -4.76
CA THR A 80 -11.12 -13.92 -5.55
C THR A 80 -9.96 -12.97 -5.78
N PHE A 81 -8.78 -13.53 -6.04
CA PHE A 81 -7.59 -12.74 -6.37
C PHE A 81 -7.87 -11.76 -7.54
N ALA A 82 -8.50 -12.26 -8.61
CA ALA A 82 -8.88 -11.44 -9.77
C ALA A 82 -9.86 -10.31 -9.43
N SER A 83 -10.88 -10.57 -8.60
CA SER A 83 -11.77 -9.51 -8.13
C SER A 83 -11.02 -8.48 -7.27
N GLY A 84 -10.09 -8.95 -6.43
CA GLY A 84 -9.25 -8.07 -5.61
C GLY A 84 -8.30 -7.21 -6.44
N LEU A 85 -7.78 -7.70 -7.58
CA LEU A 85 -7.06 -6.85 -8.53
C LEU A 85 -7.95 -5.74 -9.08
N LYS A 86 -9.18 -6.06 -9.52
CA LYS A 86 -10.10 -5.07 -10.11
C LYS A 86 -10.49 -3.97 -9.11
N TYR A 87 -11.01 -4.35 -7.94
CA TYR A 87 -11.45 -3.39 -6.92
C TYR A 87 -10.26 -2.72 -6.24
N GLY A 88 -9.18 -3.46 -6.03
CA GLY A 88 -7.92 -2.95 -5.51
C GLY A 88 -7.30 -1.91 -6.41
N PHE A 89 -7.29 -2.12 -7.73
CA PHE A 89 -6.78 -1.14 -8.68
C PHE A 89 -7.54 0.18 -8.61
N ILE A 90 -8.87 0.15 -8.63
CA ILE A 90 -9.69 1.37 -8.55
C ILE A 90 -9.41 2.11 -7.25
N PHE A 91 -9.38 1.39 -6.12
CA PHE A 91 -9.11 2.00 -4.82
C PHE A 91 -7.69 2.58 -4.75
N ALA A 92 -6.69 1.82 -5.15
CA ALA A 92 -5.29 2.21 -5.13
C ALA A 92 -5.03 3.42 -6.04
N LEU A 93 -5.60 3.42 -7.25
CA LEU A 93 -5.51 4.52 -8.21
C LEU A 93 -6.04 5.82 -7.60
N LEU A 94 -7.24 5.80 -7.01
CA LEU A 94 -7.84 6.99 -6.40
C LEU A 94 -7.10 7.44 -5.13
N PHE A 95 -6.75 6.50 -4.26
CA PHE A 95 -6.07 6.79 -3.00
C PHE A 95 -4.68 7.37 -3.22
N TRP A 96 -3.84 6.67 -3.98
CA TRP A 96 -2.48 7.14 -4.25
C TRP A 96 -2.44 8.30 -5.21
N GLY A 97 -3.43 8.47 -6.08
CA GLY A 97 -3.57 9.67 -6.90
C GLY A 97 -3.76 10.90 -6.01
N SER A 98 -4.68 10.81 -5.05
CA SER A 98 -4.89 11.86 -4.05
C SER A 98 -3.61 12.17 -3.25
N VAL A 99 -2.91 11.15 -2.76
CA VAL A 99 -1.68 11.34 -1.97
C VAL A 99 -0.55 11.93 -2.80
N ASN A 100 -0.21 11.34 -3.94
CA ASN A 100 0.94 11.74 -4.75
C ASN A 100 0.73 13.13 -5.38
N PHE A 101 -0.41 13.36 -6.03
CA PHE A 101 -0.68 14.66 -6.63
C PHE A 101 -0.98 15.73 -5.57
N GLY A 102 -1.56 15.37 -4.42
CA GLY A 102 -1.71 16.27 -3.29
C GLY A 102 -0.38 16.74 -2.72
N LEU A 103 0.57 15.82 -2.53
CA LEU A 103 1.94 16.14 -2.09
C LEU A 103 2.68 16.97 -3.13
N TYR A 104 2.60 16.61 -4.41
CA TYR A 104 3.22 17.37 -5.49
C TYR A 104 2.65 18.80 -5.62
N ALA A 105 1.35 18.97 -5.41
CA ALA A 105 0.71 20.28 -5.48
C ALA A 105 1.03 21.19 -4.27
N SER A 106 1.27 20.60 -3.09
CA SER A 106 1.39 21.35 -1.83
C SER A 106 2.81 21.41 -1.25
N SER A 107 3.75 20.66 -1.81
CA SER A 107 5.11 20.53 -1.26
C SER A 107 6.15 20.34 -2.35
N ASN A 108 7.41 20.65 -2.02
CA ASN A 108 8.56 20.37 -2.88
C ASN A 108 9.12 18.96 -2.67
N PHE A 109 8.28 18.01 -2.22
CA PHE A 109 8.71 16.64 -1.93
C PHE A 109 8.99 15.82 -3.20
N PHE A 110 8.24 16.12 -4.28
CA PHE A 110 8.33 15.41 -5.54
C PHE A 110 8.74 16.35 -6.67
N SER A 111 9.64 15.87 -7.54
CA SER A 111 9.73 16.35 -8.90
C SER A 111 8.63 15.71 -9.76
N GLN A 112 8.35 16.29 -10.93
CA GLN A 112 7.34 15.75 -11.84
C GLN A 112 7.62 14.28 -12.22
N ALA A 113 8.88 13.89 -12.43
CA ALA A 113 9.21 12.51 -12.74
C ALA A 113 8.91 11.59 -11.54
N THR A 114 9.32 12.00 -10.34
CA THR A 114 9.16 11.18 -9.14
C THR A 114 7.70 10.96 -8.74
N VAL A 115 6.81 11.95 -8.92
CA VAL A 115 5.38 11.79 -8.58
C VAL A 115 4.72 10.71 -9.44
N PHE A 116 5.02 10.64 -10.74
CA PHE A 116 4.43 9.62 -11.62
C PHE A 116 4.98 8.22 -11.32
N VAL A 117 6.27 8.09 -11.02
CA VAL A 117 6.87 6.78 -10.74
C VAL A 117 6.46 6.25 -9.36
N ASP A 118 6.45 7.09 -8.32
CA ASP A 118 5.95 6.70 -7.00
C ASP A 118 4.47 6.32 -7.05
N TYR A 119 3.66 7.11 -7.77
CA TYR A 119 2.27 6.80 -7.98
C TYR A 119 2.08 5.43 -8.64
N ALA A 120 2.76 5.15 -9.75
CA ALA A 120 2.65 3.87 -10.44
C ALA A 120 3.08 2.68 -9.57
N CYS A 121 4.18 2.82 -8.84
CA CYS A 121 4.70 1.80 -7.92
C CYS A 121 3.71 1.54 -6.78
N SER A 122 3.24 2.60 -6.12
CA SER A 122 2.33 2.51 -4.99
C SER A 122 0.95 1.96 -5.38
N VAL A 123 0.43 2.34 -6.54
CA VAL A 123 -0.80 1.75 -7.11
C VAL A 123 -0.62 0.25 -7.32
N THR A 124 0.50 -0.15 -7.93
CA THR A 124 0.79 -1.56 -8.21
C THR A 124 0.89 -2.38 -6.94
N ALA A 125 1.68 -1.92 -5.96
CA ALA A 125 1.86 -2.59 -4.68
C ALA A 125 0.53 -2.77 -3.93
N MET A 126 -0.25 -1.69 -3.80
CA MET A 126 -1.53 -1.71 -3.10
C MET A 126 -2.58 -2.57 -3.82
N THR A 127 -2.56 -2.59 -5.15
CA THR A 127 -3.44 -3.46 -5.96
C THR A 127 -3.15 -4.94 -5.72
N ILE A 128 -1.87 -5.33 -5.67
CA ILE A 128 -1.49 -6.71 -5.38
C ILE A 128 -1.84 -7.08 -3.93
N ALA A 129 -1.59 -6.18 -2.97
CA ALA A 129 -1.98 -6.40 -1.58
C ALA A 129 -3.51 -6.58 -1.43
N ALA A 130 -4.31 -5.80 -2.17
CA ALA A 130 -5.76 -5.94 -2.24
C ALA A 130 -6.20 -7.28 -2.85
N ALA A 131 -5.50 -7.78 -3.87
CA ALA A 131 -5.73 -9.09 -4.45
C ALA A 131 -5.50 -10.22 -3.44
N VAL A 132 -4.42 -10.13 -2.65
CA VAL A 132 -4.15 -11.04 -1.52
C VAL A 132 -5.24 -10.95 -0.47
N ALA A 133 -5.65 -9.74 -0.07
CA ALA A 133 -6.74 -9.55 0.90
C ALA A 133 -8.05 -10.21 0.43
N ALA A 134 -8.43 -10.02 -0.84
CA ALA A 134 -9.64 -10.59 -1.42
C ALA A 134 -9.59 -12.12 -1.46
N TRP A 135 -8.44 -12.69 -1.83
CA TRP A 135 -8.25 -14.13 -1.85
C TRP A 135 -8.35 -14.75 -0.45
N LEU A 136 -7.71 -14.11 0.54
CA LEU A 136 -7.77 -14.55 1.93
C LEU A 136 -9.21 -14.50 2.44
N LEU A 137 -9.92 -13.38 2.27
CA LEU A 137 -11.33 -13.25 2.66
C LEU A 137 -12.22 -14.25 1.91
N GLY A 138 -11.94 -14.53 0.64
CA GLY A 138 -12.66 -15.46 -0.23
C GLY A 138 -12.99 -16.82 0.36
N GLY A 139 -12.01 -17.47 1.00
CA GLY A 139 -12.24 -18.79 1.60
C GLY A 139 -13.21 -18.82 2.81
N GLU A 140 -13.95 -17.72 3.09
CA GLU A 140 -14.84 -17.57 4.27
C GLU A 140 -16.17 -18.26 3.97
N GLN A 141 -16.64 -18.13 2.73
CA GLN A 141 -17.89 -18.72 2.27
C GLN A 141 -17.74 -20.25 2.08
N THR A 142 -16.63 -20.71 1.52
CA THR A 142 -16.42 -22.15 1.25
C THR A 142 -16.42 -22.98 2.53
N SER A 143 -15.86 -22.45 3.63
CA SER A 143 -15.85 -23.14 4.93
C SER A 143 -17.20 -23.11 5.65
N ASN A 144 -18.03 -22.08 5.44
CA ASN A 144 -19.34 -22.01 6.07
C ASN A 144 -20.36 -22.89 5.33
N ASN A 145 -20.31 -22.93 3.99
CA ASN A 145 -21.17 -23.79 3.18
C ASN A 145 -20.92 -25.29 3.45
N LEU A 146 -19.70 -25.68 3.84
CA LEU A 146 -19.36 -27.07 4.23
C LEU A 146 -19.81 -27.44 5.66
N LYS A 147 -20.18 -26.46 6.49
CA LYS A 147 -20.71 -26.71 7.84
C LYS A 147 -22.24 -26.77 7.87
N GLU A 148 -22.89 -26.32 6.81
CA GLU A 148 -24.35 -26.32 6.65
C GLU A 148 -24.85 -27.46 5.73
N SER A 149 -23.94 -28.28 5.19
CA SER A 149 -24.22 -29.50 4.41
C SER A 149 -23.97 -30.76 5.22
#